data_AF-A0A7I7XQ24-F1
#
_entry.id   AF-A0A7I7XQ24-F1
#
_cell.length_a   1.000
_cell.length_b   1.000
_cell.length_c   1.000
_cell.angle_alpha   90.00
_cell.angle_beta   90.00
_cell.angle_gamma   90.00
#
_symmetry.space_group_name_H-M   'P 1'
#
loop_
_entity.id
_entity.type
_entity.pdbx_description
1 polymer ?
#
loop_
_entity_poly.entity_id
_entity_poly.type
_entity_poly.pdbx_seq_one_letter_code
_entity_poly.pdbx_strand_id
1 'polypeptide(L)'
;MTAVDIADYIRGLQHDGCATTVEFTAPRMHYESLDTWSATVTCGLDWRAEIHLSPLDARGPAPDVIAGYVDFLVLRLGEQPVAEVLDLYGPVAADFAELFDGAWLVDRLGEEDDFTGGVPIGTVLLVLDAVVDAAFQHHDRLRPWSVAEVAHTMLPTTAGVVAMHTIPAPSPKERHRGLVAADRVDPHWPQVGCVLIPGLPRYAGCATAYRYLEDARAELSVIRKDTFRAGG
;
A
#
# COMPACT_ATOMS: atom_id res chain seq x y z
N MET A 1 -12.22 21.09 -0.52
CA MET A 1 -13.36 20.24 -0.12
C MET A 1 -12.78 19.13 0.72
N THR A 2 -13.30 18.91 1.92
CA THR A 2 -12.82 17.86 2.82
C THR A 2 -13.44 16.54 2.40
N ALA A 3 -12.63 15.50 2.20
CA ALA A 3 -13.14 14.17 1.92
C ALA A 3 -13.81 13.57 3.16
N VAL A 4 -14.75 12.64 2.98
CA VAL A 4 -15.49 11.99 4.06
C VAL A 4 -15.39 10.48 3.95
N ASP A 5 -15.51 9.78 5.07
CA ASP A 5 -15.55 8.31 5.09
C ASP A 5 -16.82 7.78 4.39
N ILE A 6 -16.71 6.67 3.66
CA ILE A 6 -17.83 6.04 2.95
C ILE A 6 -18.97 5.63 3.90
N ALA A 7 -18.67 5.16 5.10
CA ALA A 7 -19.69 4.76 6.08
C ALA A 7 -20.50 5.97 6.56
N ASP A 8 -19.84 7.11 6.76
CA ASP A 8 -20.51 8.36 7.14
C ASP A 8 -21.31 8.94 5.97
N TYR A 9 -20.78 8.84 4.74
CA TYR A 9 -21.47 9.25 3.54
C TYR A 9 -22.77 8.45 3.29
N ILE A 10 -22.71 7.11 3.38
CA ILE A 10 -23.89 6.23 3.25
C ILE A 10 -24.90 6.52 4.35
N ARG A 11 -24.44 6.71 5.60
CA ARG A 11 -25.34 7.04 6.73
C ARG A 11 -26.08 8.36 6.50
N GLY A 12 -25.43 9.36 5.91
CA GLY A 12 -26.06 10.62 5.52
C GLY A 12 -27.14 10.42 4.47
N LEU A 13 -26.86 9.65 3.41
CA LEU A 13 -27.83 9.38 2.34
C LEU A 13 -29.05 8.60 2.83
N GLN A 14 -28.86 7.65 3.75
CA GLN A 14 -29.96 6.92 4.38
C GLN A 14 -30.85 7.83 5.21
N HIS A 15 -30.27 8.81 5.92
CA HIS A 15 -31.03 9.80 6.68
C HIS A 15 -31.90 10.69 5.76
N ASP A 16 -31.37 11.05 4.60
CA ASP A 16 -32.06 11.88 3.60
C ASP A 16 -33.07 11.10 2.73
N GLY A 17 -33.22 9.79 2.95
CA GLY A 17 -34.13 8.93 2.19
C GLY A 17 -33.71 8.72 0.72
N CYS A 18 -32.43 8.90 0.41
CA CYS A 18 -31.87 8.74 -0.94
C CYS A 18 -31.56 7.25 -1.26
N ALA A 19 -31.18 6.97 -2.51
CA ALA A 19 -30.98 5.64 -3.07
C ALA A 19 -30.11 4.71 -2.20
N THR A 20 -30.43 3.41 -2.20
CA THR A 20 -29.70 2.34 -1.48
C THR A 20 -28.34 2.00 -2.09
N THR A 21 -28.04 2.52 -3.27
CA THR A 21 -26.81 2.27 -4.02
C THR A 21 -26.33 3.56 -4.65
N VAL A 22 -25.05 3.86 -4.50
CA VAL A 22 -24.41 5.06 -5.05
C VAL A 22 -23.36 4.65 -6.06
N GLU A 23 -23.33 5.33 -7.19
CA GLU A 23 -22.28 5.20 -8.19
C GLU A 23 -21.21 6.30 -8.04
N PHE A 24 -19.95 5.93 -8.19
CA PHE A 24 -18.81 6.83 -8.09
C PHE A 24 -17.95 6.81 -9.37
N THR A 25 -17.24 7.91 -9.58
CA THR A 25 -16.24 8.09 -10.64
C THR A 25 -15.04 7.16 -10.45
N ALA A 26 -14.11 7.20 -11.42
CA ALA A 26 -12.79 6.60 -11.29
C ALA A 26 -12.04 7.04 -10.01
N PRO A 27 -11.22 6.15 -9.43
CA PRO A 27 -10.49 6.42 -8.20
C PRO A 27 -9.30 7.33 -8.45
N ARG A 28 -8.98 8.13 -7.43
CA ARG A 28 -7.82 9.01 -7.38
C ARG A 28 -7.07 8.79 -6.07
N MET A 29 -5.75 8.91 -6.11
CA MET A 29 -4.92 8.86 -4.91
C MET A 29 -4.73 10.27 -4.35
N HIS A 30 -4.94 10.43 -3.05
CA HIS A 30 -4.54 11.61 -2.29
C HIS A 30 -3.42 11.23 -1.31
N TYR A 31 -2.32 11.97 -1.31
CA TYR A 31 -1.13 11.63 -0.51
C TYR A 31 -0.91 12.68 0.58
N GLU A 32 -0.71 12.21 1.81
CA GLU A 32 -0.40 13.05 2.96
C GLU A 32 0.76 12.42 3.75
N SER A 33 1.75 13.23 4.11
CA SER A 33 2.80 12.84 5.04
C SER A 33 2.27 12.96 6.47
N LEU A 34 2.45 11.91 7.27
CA LEU A 34 2.06 11.94 8.68
C LEU A 34 3.13 12.64 9.55
N ASP A 35 4.37 12.65 9.07
CA ASP A 35 5.50 13.39 9.64
C ASP A 35 5.76 13.04 11.13
N THR A 36 5.47 11.80 11.54
CA THR A 36 5.38 11.42 12.96
C THR A 36 6.73 11.56 13.68
N TRP A 37 7.84 11.29 12.97
CA TRP A 37 9.18 11.26 13.56
C TRP A 37 10.22 12.12 12.83
N SER A 38 9.80 13.05 11.97
CA SER A 38 10.70 13.85 11.11
C SER A 38 11.73 14.69 11.87
N ALA A 39 11.44 15.04 13.13
CA ALA A 39 12.38 15.74 14.00
C ALA A 39 13.54 14.86 14.49
N THR A 40 13.40 13.53 14.45
CA THR A 40 14.36 12.56 15.03
C THR A 40 14.93 11.62 13.97
N VAL A 41 14.15 11.31 12.94
CA VAL A 41 14.48 10.39 11.85
C VAL A 41 14.65 11.21 10.58
N THR A 42 15.85 11.20 9.99
CA THR A 42 16.12 11.88 8.73
C THR A 42 16.03 10.94 7.54
N CYS A 43 16.24 9.64 7.76
CA CYS A 43 16.27 8.63 6.71
C CYS A 43 14.88 8.13 6.30
N GLY A 44 13.78 8.59 6.91
CA GLY A 44 12.46 8.02 6.71
C GLY A 44 11.32 9.00 6.91
N LEU A 45 10.27 8.87 6.08
CA LEU A 45 9.01 9.59 6.22
C LEU A 45 7.85 8.60 6.14
N ASP A 46 6.87 8.78 7.01
CA ASP A 46 5.61 8.06 7.00
C ASP A 46 4.53 8.80 6.22
N TRP A 47 3.76 8.03 5.46
CA TRP A 47 2.78 8.53 4.52
C TRP A 47 1.49 7.72 4.61
N ARG A 48 0.39 8.39 4.34
CA ARG A 48 -0.89 7.79 4.03
C ARG A 48 -1.31 8.22 2.62
N ALA A 49 -1.68 7.26 1.80
CA ALA A 49 -2.31 7.50 0.51
C ALA A 49 -3.76 7.02 0.54
N GLU A 50 -4.70 7.94 0.44
CA GLU A 50 -6.14 7.66 0.46
C GLU A 50 -6.69 7.45 -0.95
N ILE A 51 -7.63 6.53 -1.09
CA ILE A 51 -8.38 6.29 -2.32
C ILE A 51 -9.63 7.16 -2.29
N HIS A 52 -9.67 8.20 -3.11
CA HIS A 52 -10.80 9.13 -3.21
C HIS A 52 -11.69 8.79 -4.41
N LEU A 53 -13.00 8.78 -4.16
CA LEU A 53 -14.06 8.57 -5.13
C LEU A 53 -15.03 9.75 -5.12
N SER A 54 -15.40 10.27 -6.30
CA SER A 54 -16.40 11.33 -6.40
C SER A 54 -17.76 10.72 -6.77
N PRO A 55 -18.87 11.02 -6.06
CA PRO A 55 -20.19 10.48 -6.39
C PRO A 55 -20.71 11.05 -7.72
N LEU A 56 -21.21 10.18 -8.60
CA LEU A 56 -21.71 10.55 -9.93
C LEU A 56 -23.09 11.21 -9.88
N ASP A 57 -23.97 10.73 -9.00
CA ASP A 57 -25.37 11.18 -8.92
C ASP A 57 -25.59 12.39 -7.99
N ALA A 58 -24.51 13.07 -7.59
CA ALA A 58 -24.58 14.20 -6.68
C ALA A 58 -25.33 15.39 -7.32
N ARG A 59 -26.50 15.72 -6.76
CA ARG A 59 -27.27 16.93 -7.12
C ARG A 59 -26.71 18.17 -6.42
N GLY A 60 -25.41 18.46 -6.59
CA GLY A 60 -24.73 19.60 -5.96
C GLY A 60 -23.26 19.34 -5.66
N PRO A 61 -22.58 20.26 -4.94
CA PRO A 61 -21.21 20.03 -4.49
C PRO A 61 -21.19 18.93 -3.42
N ALA A 62 -20.95 17.69 -3.83
CA ALA A 62 -20.74 16.58 -2.92
C ALA A 62 -19.25 16.43 -2.57
N PRO A 63 -18.92 16.08 -1.33
CA PRO A 63 -17.54 15.79 -0.95
C PRO A 63 -17.03 14.55 -1.70
N ASP A 64 -15.70 14.47 -1.85
CA ASP A 64 -15.06 13.23 -2.21
C ASP A 64 -15.20 12.23 -1.05
N VAL A 65 -15.26 10.94 -1.39
CA VAL A 65 -15.44 9.85 -0.44
C VAL A 65 -14.19 9.00 -0.39
N ILE A 66 -13.73 8.71 0.83
CA ILE A 66 -12.58 7.83 1.08
C ILE A 66 -13.06 6.39 1.01
N ALA A 67 -12.53 5.63 0.05
CA ALA A 67 -12.85 4.23 -0.18
C ALA A 67 -11.84 3.26 0.46
N GLY A 68 -10.72 3.79 0.97
CA GLY A 68 -9.62 3.01 1.50
C GLY A 68 -8.35 3.83 1.61
N TYR A 69 -7.29 3.20 2.10
CA TYR A 69 -5.98 3.83 2.28
C TYR A 69 -4.83 2.84 2.11
N VAL A 70 -3.63 3.37 1.90
CA VAL A 70 -2.36 2.66 1.99
C VAL A 70 -1.47 3.44 2.95
N ASP A 71 -1.05 2.80 4.03
CA ASP A 71 -0.06 3.33 4.96
C ASP A 71 1.30 2.75 4.62
N PHE A 72 2.30 3.62 4.48
CA PHE A 72 3.63 3.19 4.02
C PHE A 72 4.74 4.10 4.54
N LEU A 73 5.95 3.55 4.56
CA LEU A 73 7.18 4.28 4.86
C LEU A 73 8.03 4.40 3.61
N VAL A 74 8.63 5.57 3.40
CA VAL A 74 9.68 5.76 2.40
C VAL A 74 11.00 5.98 3.12
N LEU A 75 11.94 5.06 2.93
CA LEU A 75 13.24 5.02 3.59
C LEU A 75 14.35 5.31 2.58
N ARG A 76 15.30 6.15 2.97
CA ARG A 76 16.55 6.43 2.24
C ARG A 76 17.68 5.66 2.90
N LEU A 77 18.31 4.76 2.15
CA LEU A 77 19.38 3.93 2.66
C LEU A 77 20.70 4.71 2.76
N GLY A 78 21.60 4.24 3.63
CA GLY A 78 22.93 4.81 3.84
C GLY A 78 23.01 6.01 4.79
N GLU A 79 21.87 6.53 5.28
CA GLU A 79 21.86 7.68 6.21
C GLU A 79 21.89 7.27 7.69
N GLN A 80 21.04 6.32 8.09
CA GLN A 80 20.90 5.88 9.48
C GLN A 80 20.64 4.36 9.55
N PRO A 81 20.93 3.69 10.68
CA PRO A 81 20.54 2.31 10.89
C PRO A 81 19.01 2.14 10.77
N VAL A 82 18.56 1.44 9.74
CA VAL A 82 17.14 1.34 9.39
C VAL A 82 16.36 0.55 10.43
N ALA A 83 16.93 -0.54 10.95
CA ALA A 83 16.29 -1.37 11.97
C ALA A 83 15.91 -0.58 13.24
N GLU A 84 16.80 0.29 13.73
CA GLU A 84 16.55 1.14 14.91
C GLU A 84 15.46 2.18 14.65
N VAL A 85 15.38 2.67 13.41
CA VAL A 85 14.37 3.65 12.99
C VAL A 85 12.99 3.00 12.87
N LEU A 86 12.92 1.77 12.35
CA LEU A 86 11.66 1.05 12.15
C LEU A 86 10.88 0.81 13.44
N ASP A 87 11.58 0.55 14.55
CA ASP A 87 10.97 0.38 15.87
C ASP A 87 10.14 1.60 16.31
N LEU A 88 10.51 2.80 15.87
CA LEU A 88 9.79 4.03 16.21
C LEU A 88 8.43 4.12 15.50
N TYR A 89 8.30 3.53 14.31
CA TYR A 89 7.06 3.52 13.52
C TYR A 89 6.09 2.39 13.91
N GLY A 90 6.42 1.62 14.95
CA GLY A 90 5.55 0.62 15.55
C GLY A 90 5.85 -0.82 15.08
N PRO A 91 5.10 -1.80 15.61
CA PRO A 91 5.45 -3.22 15.50
C PRO A 91 5.43 -3.75 14.06
N VAL A 92 4.52 -3.25 13.21
CA VAL A 92 4.45 -3.67 11.81
C VAL A 92 5.69 -3.20 11.04
N ALA A 93 6.14 -1.97 11.29
CA ALA A 93 7.36 -1.45 10.68
C ALA A 93 8.60 -2.21 11.21
N ALA A 94 8.66 -2.45 12.52
CA ALA A 94 9.75 -3.20 13.16
C ALA A 94 9.95 -4.60 12.56
N ASP A 95 8.87 -5.28 12.16
CA ASP A 95 8.96 -6.59 11.52
C ASP A 95 9.74 -6.57 10.21
N PHE A 96 9.92 -5.43 9.54
CA PHE A 96 10.76 -5.31 8.33
C PHE A 96 12.26 -5.16 8.62
N ALA A 97 12.69 -5.03 9.88
CA ALA A 97 14.09 -4.76 10.24
C ALA A 97 15.09 -5.76 9.65
N GLU A 98 14.68 -7.01 9.50
CA GLU A 98 15.46 -8.11 8.94
C GLU A 98 15.72 -8.05 7.42
N LEU A 99 15.09 -7.11 6.71
CA LEU A 99 15.47 -6.77 5.33
C LEU A 99 16.78 -5.96 5.30
N PHE A 100 17.22 -5.44 6.44
CA PHE A 100 18.30 -4.48 6.54
C PHE A 100 19.47 -5.00 7.39
N ASP A 101 20.68 -4.62 7.00
CA ASP A 101 21.89 -4.68 7.83
C ASP A 101 22.42 -3.25 8.02
N GLY A 102 22.27 -2.73 9.23
CA GLY A 102 22.56 -1.32 9.52
C GLY A 102 21.76 -0.37 8.63
N ALA A 103 22.45 0.43 7.83
CA ALA A 103 21.84 1.44 6.96
C ALA A 103 21.48 0.92 5.56
N TRP A 104 21.74 -0.35 5.26
CA TRP A 104 21.62 -0.94 3.92
C TRP A 104 20.70 -2.16 3.93
N LEU A 105 20.29 -2.62 2.75
CA LEU A 105 19.69 -3.95 2.64
C LEU A 105 20.72 -5.02 3.00
N VAL A 106 20.27 -6.14 3.57
CA VAL A 106 21.14 -7.30 3.80
C VAL A 106 21.81 -7.72 2.48
N ASP A 107 23.10 -8.10 2.52
CA ASP A 107 23.91 -8.38 1.32
C ASP A 107 23.23 -9.35 0.35
N ARG A 108 22.60 -10.40 0.89
CA ARG A 108 21.88 -11.40 0.09
C ARG A 108 20.76 -10.81 -0.79
N LEU A 109 20.17 -9.68 -0.41
CA LEU A 109 19.15 -8.99 -1.21
C LEU A 109 19.79 -7.96 -2.12
N GLY A 110 20.81 -7.24 -1.63
CA GLY A 110 21.53 -6.24 -2.41
C GLY A 110 22.22 -6.83 -3.65
N GLU A 111 22.76 -8.05 -3.52
CA GLU A 111 23.53 -8.76 -4.56
C GLU A 111 22.70 -9.75 -5.39
N GLU A 112 21.40 -9.90 -5.10
CA GLU A 112 20.56 -10.85 -5.81
C GLU A 112 20.03 -10.25 -7.12
N ASP A 113 20.66 -10.68 -8.22
CA ASP A 113 20.35 -10.27 -9.60
C ASP A 113 18.90 -10.52 -10.04
N ASP A 114 18.15 -11.36 -9.32
CA ASP A 114 16.73 -11.63 -9.57
C ASP A 114 15.79 -10.73 -8.75
N PHE A 115 16.31 -9.98 -7.77
CA PHE A 115 15.53 -9.11 -6.87
C PHE A 115 15.86 -7.63 -7.02
N THR A 116 17.15 -7.26 -7.08
CA THR A 116 17.59 -5.86 -7.27
C THR A 116 18.13 -5.59 -8.67
N GLY A 117 18.34 -6.62 -9.49
CA GLY A 117 18.92 -6.48 -10.84
C GLY A 117 20.38 -6.03 -10.80
N GLY A 118 21.07 -6.27 -9.68
CA GLY A 118 22.46 -5.89 -9.46
C GLY A 118 22.69 -4.37 -9.34
N VAL A 119 21.62 -3.57 -9.18
CA VAL A 119 21.74 -2.12 -9.00
C VAL A 119 21.75 -1.73 -7.50
N PRO A 120 22.53 -0.70 -7.13
CA PRO A 120 22.52 -0.21 -5.75
C PRO A 120 21.15 0.42 -5.43
N ILE A 121 20.47 -0.14 -4.43
CA ILE A 121 19.20 0.38 -3.94
C ILE A 121 19.46 1.54 -2.98
N GLY A 122 18.87 2.69 -3.27
CA GLY A 122 18.96 3.89 -2.43
C GLY A 122 17.67 4.20 -1.69
N THR A 123 16.53 3.63 -2.12
CA THR A 123 15.22 3.92 -1.53
C THR A 123 14.40 2.65 -1.37
N VAL A 124 13.78 2.48 -0.21
CA VAL A 124 12.85 1.39 0.07
C VAL A 124 11.50 1.93 0.48
N LEU A 125 10.44 1.43 -0.13
CA LEU A 125 9.06 1.68 0.25
C LEU A 125 8.50 0.46 0.95
N LEU A 126 8.13 0.61 2.22
CA LEU A 126 7.50 -0.45 3.01
C LEU A 126 6.01 -0.20 3.09
N VAL A 127 5.21 -1.10 2.52
CA VAL A 127 3.75 -1.06 2.68
C VAL A 127 3.42 -1.66 4.06
N LEU A 128 2.93 -0.82 4.97
CA LEU A 128 2.57 -1.21 6.33
C LEU A 128 1.13 -1.75 6.39
N ASP A 129 0.22 -1.08 5.69
CA ASP A 129 -1.18 -1.50 5.59
C ASP A 129 -1.78 -1.04 4.27
N ALA A 130 -2.75 -1.79 3.75
CA ALA A 130 -3.49 -1.44 2.56
C ALA A 130 -4.91 -1.96 2.71
N VAL A 131 -5.87 -1.05 2.89
CA VAL A 131 -7.26 -1.38 3.22
C VAL A 131 -8.20 -0.74 2.21
N VAL A 132 -9.20 -1.50 1.80
CA VAL A 132 -10.36 -1.03 1.04
C VAL A 132 -11.58 -1.29 1.91
N ASP A 133 -12.47 -0.30 1.99
CA ASP A 133 -13.69 -0.42 2.78
C ASP A 133 -14.57 -1.58 2.28
N ALA A 134 -15.27 -2.24 3.20
CA ALA A 134 -16.12 -3.38 2.90
C ALA A 134 -17.21 -3.06 1.86
N ALA A 135 -17.65 -1.81 1.76
CA ALA A 135 -18.59 -1.34 0.74
C ALA A 135 -18.06 -1.53 -0.69
N PHE A 136 -16.73 -1.60 -0.86
CA PHE A 136 -16.06 -1.80 -2.14
C PHE A 136 -15.35 -3.16 -2.26
N GLN A 137 -15.65 -4.12 -1.37
CA GLN A 137 -15.01 -5.45 -1.37
C GLN A 137 -15.19 -6.24 -2.68
N HIS A 138 -16.18 -5.89 -3.52
CA HIS A 138 -16.41 -6.51 -4.82
C HIS A 138 -15.47 -5.97 -5.92
N HIS A 139 -14.67 -4.94 -5.61
CA HIS A 139 -13.69 -4.33 -6.49
C HIS A 139 -12.29 -4.79 -6.10
N ASP A 140 -12.00 -6.09 -6.28
CA ASP A 140 -10.76 -6.75 -5.86
C ASP A 140 -9.47 -6.08 -6.40
N ARG A 141 -9.60 -5.30 -7.48
CA ARG A 141 -8.49 -4.57 -8.10
C ARG A 141 -8.15 -3.24 -7.42
N LEU A 142 -9.01 -2.67 -6.57
CA LEU A 142 -8.76 -1.37 -5.95
C LEU A 142 -7.52 -1.38 -5.05
N ARG A 143 -7.37 -2.42 -4.23
CA ARG A 143 -6.25 -2.57 -3.30
C ARG A 143 -4.90 -2.76 -4.02
N PRO A 144 -4.73 -3.70 -4.98
CA PRO A 144 -3.48 -3.78 -5.72
C PRO A 144 -3.24 -2.52 -6.58
N TRP A 145 -4.28 -1.91 -7.15
CA TRP A 145 -4.14 -0.66 -7.90
C TRP A 145 -3.58 0.48 -7.05
N SER A 146 -4.10 0.67 -5.82
CA SER A 146 -3.63 1.75 -4.95
C SER A 146 -2.17 1.56 -4.55
N VAL A 147 -1.75 0.33 -4.25
CA VAL A 147 -0.34 0.02 -3.94
C VAL A 147 0.55 0.24 -5.17
N ALA A 148 0.11 -0.16 -6.37
CA ALA A 148 0.86 0.09 -7.61
C ALA A 148 1.04 1.59 -7.89
N GLU A 149 0.01 2.41 -7.65
CA GLU A 149 0.08 3.87 -7.79
C GLU A 149 1.02 4.50 -6.73
N VAL A 150 0.99 4.01 -5.49
CA VAL A 150 1.91 4.42 -4.42
C VAL A 150 3.35 4.12 -4.82
N ALA A 151 3.65 2.87 -5.22
CA ALA A 151 5.00 2.47 -5.62
C ALA A 151 5.51 3.33 -6.79
N HIS A 152 4.66 3.57 -7.81
CA HIS A 152 5.03 4.39 -8.95
C HIS A 152 5.26 5.86 -8.60
N THR A 153 4.47 6.41 -7.66
CA THR A 153 4.53 7.83 -7.30
C THR A 153 5.72 8.12 -6.38
N MET A 154 6.05 7.19 -5.47
CA MET A 154 6.96 7.43 -4.35
C MET A 154 8.34 6.84 -4.53
N LEU A 155 8.53 5.82 -5.39
CA LEU A 155 9.84 5.23 -5.63
C LEU A 155 10.57 5.89 -6.82
N PRO A 156 11.91 6.03 -6.73
CA PRO A 156 12.71 6.40 -7.89
C PRO A 156 12.69 5.29 -8.94
N THR A 157 12.76 5.68 -10.21
CA THR A 157 12.60 4.78 -11.36
C THR A 157 13.63 3.64 -11.42
N THR A 158 14.83 3.81 -10.87
CA THR A 158 15.93 2.85 -11.09
C THR A 158 16.65 2.37 -9.82
N ALA A 159 16.33 2.93 -8.65
CA ALA A 159 17.07 2.64 -7.41
C ALA A 159 16.11 2.46 -6.20
N GLY A 160 14.89 1.98 -6.50
CA GLY A 160 13.83 1.79 -5.53
C GLY A 160 13.48 0.32 -5.35
N VAL A 161 13.08 -0.07 -4.15
CA VAL A 161 12.44 -1.37 -3.86
C VAL A 161 11.14 -1.13 -3.13
N VAL A 162 10.07 -1.82 -3.51
CA VAL A 162 8.88 -1.95 -2.67
C VAL A 162 8.93 -3.28 -1.92
N ALA A 163 8.53 -3.29 -0.65
CA ALA A 163 8.36 -4.50 0.13
C ALA A 163 7.06 -4.44 0.95
N MET A 164 6.46 -5.62 1.15
CA MET A 164 5.19 -5.80 1.86
C MET A 164 5.14 -7.18 2.51
N HIS A 165 4.38 -7.32 3.60
CA HIS A 165 4.15 -8.63 4.21
C HIS A 165 3.27 -9.50 3.32
N THR A 166 3.66 -10.75 3.09
CA THR A 166 2.86 -11.71 2.30
C THR A 166 1.70 -12.29 3.08
N ILE A 167 1.76 -12.23 4.41
CA ILE A 167 0.71 -12.72 5.28
C ILE A 167 0.05 -11.47 5.88
N PRO A 168 -1.28 -11.31 5.71
CA PRO A 168 -2.00 -10.22 6.38
C PRO A 168 -1.71 -10.25 7.88
N ALA A 169 -1.52 -9.08 8.49
CA ALA A 169 -1.35 -9.00 9.93
C ALA A 169 -2.47 -9.80 10.63
N PRO A 170 -2.15 -10.68 11.59
CA PRO A 170 -3.15 -11.53 12.21
C PRO A 170 -4.24 -10.65 12.82
N SER A 171 -5.50 -10.90 12.45
CA SER A 171 -6.61 -10.23 13.11
C SER A 171 -6.50 -10.50 14.63
N PRO A 172 -6.88 -9.55 15.50
CA PRO A 172 -6.80 -9.74 16.95
C PRO A 172 -7.51 -11.00 17.47
N LYS A 173 -8.35 -11.63 16.64
CA LYS A 173 -9.14 -12.82 16.95
C LYS A 173 -8.42 -14.15 16.66
N GLU A 174 -7.32 -14.16 15.91
CA GLU A 174 -6.68 -15.41 15.46
C GLU A 174 -5.24 -15.55 15.93
N ARG A 175 -5.06 -15.84 17.24
CA ARG A 175 -3.80 -16.37 17.78
C ARG A 175 -3.81 -17.89 17.77
N HIS A 176 -3.54 -18.51 16.63
CA HIS A 176 -3.19 -19.94 16.58
C HIS A 176 -1.85 -20.11 15.88
N ARG A 177 -0.84 -20.58 16.64
CA ARG A 177 0.46 -21.03 16.13
C ARG A 177 0.25 -22.32 15.34
N GLY A 178 0.15 -22.19 14.02
CA GLY A 178 0.18 -23.28 13.06
C GLY A 178 1.11 -22.91 11.91
N LEU A 179 1.78 -23.91 11.34
CA LEU A 179 2.59 -23.77 10.13
C LEU A 179 1.83 -22.94 9.08
N VAL A 180 2.49 -21.92 8.54
CA VAL A 180 1.94 -21.02 7.52
C VAL A 180 1.60 -21.86 6.30
N ALA A 181 0.31 -22.12 6.10
CA ALA A 181 -0.17 -22.75 4.90
C ALA A 181 -0.02 -21.76 3.72
N ALA A 182 0.40 -22.28 2.56
CA ALA A 182 0.68 -21.48 1.36
C ALA A 182 -0.56 -20.76 0.80
N ASP A 183 -1.74 -21.09 1.31
CA ASP A 183 -3.03 -20.43 1.06
C ASP A 183 -3.19 -19.09 1.80
N ARG A 184 -2.28 -18.74 2.71
CA ARG A 184 -2.27 -17.46 3.45
C ARG A 184 -1.46 -16.35 2.78
N VAL A 185 -0.84 -16.62 1.63
CA VAL A 185 -0.14 -15.60 0.85
C VAL A 185 -1.18 -14.70 0.19
N ASP A 186 -1.07 -13.39 0.43
CA ASP A 186 -1.97 -12.40 -0.12
C ASP A 186 -1.97 -12.47 -1.66
N PRO A 187 -3.12 -12.78 -2.30
CA PRO A 187 -3.19 -12.97 -3.74
C PRO A 187 -3.05 -11.66 -4.54
N HIS A 188 -3.01 -10.50 -3.88
CA HIS A 188 -2.90 -9.21 -4.55
C HIS A 188 -1.44 -8.83 -4.89
N TRP A 189 -0.44 -9.33 -4.15
CA TRP A 189 0.95 -8.93 -4.37
C TRP A 189 1.52 -9.32 -5.74
N PRO A 190 1.22 -10.52 -6.28
CA PRO A 190 1.57 -10.83 -7.67
C PRO A 190 0.94 -9.87 -8.68
N GLN A 191 -0.26 -9.34 -8.41
CA GLN A 191 -0.93 -8.37 -9.30
C GLN A 191 -0.25 -7.00 -9.31
N VAL A 192 0.52 -6.67 -8.26
CA VAL A 192 1.34 -5.45 -8.17
C VAL A 192 2.72 -5.67 -8.82
N GLY A 193 3.01 -6.87 -9.34
CA GLY A 193 4.32 -7.23 -9.87
C GLY A 193 5.33 -7.62 -8.79
N CYS A 194 4.89 -7.84 -7.56
CA CYS A 194 5.75 -8.27 -6.46
C CYS A 194 5.84 -9.80 -6.38
N VAL A 195 7.03 -10.28 -6.06
CA VAL A 195 7.33 -11.70 -5.89
C VAL A 195 7.83 -11.95 -4.47
N LEU A 196 7.77 -13.20 -4.00
CA LEU A 196 8.34 -13.57 -2.71
C LEU A 196 9.84 -13.22 -2.67
N ILE A 197 10.27 -12.59 -1.59
CA ILE A 197 11.68 -12.27 -1.39
C ILE A 197 12.46 -13.56 -1.12
N PRO A 198 13.53 -13.87 -1.87
CA PRO A 198 14.29 -15.11 -1.67
C PRO A 198 14.87 -15.23 -0.26
N GLY A 199 14.72 -16.42 0.32
CA GLY A 199 15.11 -16.70 1.70
C GLY A 199 14.28 -15.94 2.77
N LEU A 200 13.21 -15.24 2.37
CA LEU A 200 12.32 -14.46 3.24
C LEU A 200 10.85 -14.56 2.79
N PRO A 201 10.22 -15.75 2.89
CA PRO A 201 8.88 -16.00 2.33
C PRO A 201 7.75 -15.18 2.98
N ARG A 202 8.02 -14.50 4.11
CA ARG A 202 7.05 -13.62 4.78
C ARG A 202 6.94 -12.23 4.14
N TYR A 203 7.77 -11.90 3.15
CA TYR A 203 7.64 -10.68 2.38
C TYR A 203 7.59 -10.96 0.89
N ALA A 204 6.91 -10.05 0.21
CA ALA A 204 6.97 -9.89 -1.22
C ALA A 204 7.61 -8.53 -1.50
N GLY A 205 8.30 -8.43 -2.63
CA GLY A 205 8.85 -7.17 -3.09
C GLY A 205 9.20 -7.19 -4.56
N CYS A 206 9.59 -6.02 -5.05
CA CYS A 206 10.12 -5.85 -6.40
C CYS A 206 10.98 -4.58 -6.45
N ALA A 207 12.11 -4.64 -7.13
CA ALA A 207 12.88 -3.45 -7.48
C ALA A 207 12.25 -2.72 -8.68
N THR A 208 12.41 -1.39 -8.71
CA THR A 208 11.99 -0.54 -9.83
C THR A 208 12.87 -0.72 -11.07
N ALA A 209 14.03 -1.35 -10.93
CA ALA A 209 14.90 -1.73 -12.04
C ALA A 209 14.22 -2.69 -13.03
N TYR A 210 13.20 -3.44 -12.60
CA TYR A 210 12.41 -4.29 -13.47
C TYR A 210 11.12 -3.62 -13.93
N ARG A 211 10.64 -4.06 -15.09
CA ARG A 211 9.37 -3.57 -15.65
C ARG A 211 8.13 -4.12 -14.96
N TYR A 212 8.26 -5.09 -14.04
CA TYR A 212 7.11 -5.73 -13.39
C TYR A 212 6.18 -4.75 -12.69
N LEU A 213 6.72 -3.73 -11.99
CA LEU A 213 5.90 -2.68 -11.36
C LEU A 213 5.21 -1.78 -12.39
N GLU A 214 5.88 -1.48 -13.50
CA GLU A 214 5.34 -0.66 -14.59
C GLU A 214 4.22 -1.40 -15.33
N ASP A 215 4.45 -2.66 -15.70
CA ASP A 215 3.50 -3.51 -16.42
C ASP A 215 2.28 -3.79 -15.54
N ALA A 216 2.46 -4.16 -14.27
CA ALA A 216 1.39 -4.35 -13.30
C ALA A 216 0.52 -3.11 -13.15
N ARG A 217 1.15 -1.93 -13.01
CA ARG A 217 0.42 -0.66 -12.95
C ARG A 217 -0.38 -0.40 -14.23
N ALA A 218 0.19 -0.67 -15.40
CA ALA A 218 -0.50 -0.48 -16.68
C ALA A 218 -1.74 -1.39 -16.78
N GLU A 219 -1.64 -2.65 -16.35
CA GLU A 219 -2.77 -3.58 -16.29
C GLU A 219 -3.86 -3.13 -15.30
N LEU A 220 -3.45 -2.67 -14.11
CA LEU A 220 -4.37 -2.18 -13.08
C LEU A 220 -5.03 -0.84 -13.45
N SER A 221 -4.42 -0.05 -14.35
CA SER A 221 -4.96 1.25 -14.78
C SER A 221 -6.33 1.17 -15.46
N VAL A 222 -6.73 -0.03 -15.93
CA VAL A 222 -8.05 -0.29 -16.51
C VAL A 222 -9.17 0.08 -15.55
N ILE A 223 -8.93 -0.01 -14.24
CA ILE A 223 -9.91 0.32 -13.19
C ILE A 223 -10.41 1.77 -13.27
N ARG A 224 -9.66 2.67 -13.92
CA ARG A 224 -10.08 4.05 -14.16
C ARG A 224 -11.22 4.18 -15.18
N LYS A 225 -11.58 3.10 -15.85
CA LYS A 225 -12.72 3.03 -16.78
C LYS A 225 -13.97 2.42 -16.13
N ASP A 226 -13.83 1.89 -14.92
CA ASP A 226 -14.91 1.23 -14.20
C ASP A 226 -15.77 2.24 -13.43
N THR A 227 -17.00 1.84 -13.11
CA THR A 227 -17.90 2.56 -12.21
C THR A 227 -17.96 1.82 -10.89
N PHE A 228 -17.75 2.55 -9.80
CA PHE A 228 -17.71 1.96 -8.45
C PHE A 228 -19.07 2.11 -7.82
N ARG A 229 -19.59 1.00 -7.30
CA ARG A 229 -20.87 0.96 -6.62
C ARG A 229 -20.66 0.60 -5.16
N ALA A 230 -21.22 1.41 -4.27
CA ALA A 230 -21.37 1.07 -2.86
C ALA A 230 -22.86 0.87 -2.57
N GLY A 231 -23.20 -0.23 -1.89
CA GLY A 231 -24.55 -0.53 -1.41
C GLY A 231 -24.53 -0.86 0.08
N GLY A 232 -25.60 -0.49 0.78
CA GLY A 232 -25.81 -0.85 2.20
C GLY A 232 -26.42 -2.23 2.39
#